data_AF-A0A849WD60-F1
#
_entry.id   AF-A0A849WD60-F1
#
_cell.length_a   1.000
_cell.length_b   1.000
_cell.length_c   1.000
_cell.angle_alpha   90.00
_cell.angle_beta   90.00
_cell.angle_gamma   90.00
#
_symmetry.space_group_name_H-M   'P 1'
#
loop_
_entity.id
_entity.type
_entity.pdbx_description
1 polymer ?
#
loop_
_entity_poly.entity_id
_entity_poly.type
_entity_poly.pdbx_seq_one_letter_code
_entity_poly.pdbx_strand_id
1 'polypeptide(L)'
;MPVSLSLDLVNTLDIHVSQMTGFLQDARYDYLMEEYELDSTQCLLWWEISQLLAEILQSYDFEEVSFDEANFGLEIKKILAIKAKKFTYVIQLLQQHDVLHDNLKIGKVIKEAMDDIEAIYQSIEKDLSKLLTSQKKIQSMVEEDYEIEEIEDED
;
A
#
# COMPACT_ATOMS: atom_id res chain seq x y z
N MET A 1 15.88 -11.84 -6.90
CA MET A 1 15.16 -12.73 -5.93
C MET A 1 13.87 -13.14 -6.61
N PRO A 2 13.39 -14.39 -6.51
CA PRO A 2 12.14 -14.78 -7.14
C PRO A 2 10.97 -13.93 -6.60
N VAL A 3 9.98 -13.68 -7.45
CA VAL A 3 8.71 -13.03 -7.09
C VAL A 3 7.69 -14.13 -6.90
N SER A 4 7.22 -14.31 -5.68
CA SER A 4 6.14 -15.24 -5.35
C SER A 4 4.83 -14.48 -5.28
N LEU A 5 3.84 -14.90 -6.07
CA LEU A 5 2.49 -14.35 -6.03
C LEU A 5 1.56 -15.39 -5.42
N SER A 6 0.80 -14.93 -4.44
CA SER A 6 -0.27 -15.69 -3.80
C SER A 6 -1.52 -14.83 -3.71
N LEU A 7 -2.68 -15.47 -3.55
CA LEU A 7 -3.94 -14.77 -3.34
C LEU A 7 -3.89 -13.89 -2.08
N ASP A 8 -3.22 -14.37 -1.02
CA ASP A 8 -3.07 -13.63 0.24
C ASP A 8 -2.27 -12.33 0.05
N LEU A 9 -1.18 -12.37 -0.72
CA LEU A 9 -0.39 -11.18 -1.05
C LEU A 9 -1.25 -10.15 -1.79
N VAL A 10 -1.95 -10.59 -2.84
CA VAL A 10 -2.78 -9.69 -3.65
C VAL A 10 -3.90 -9.06 -2.82
N ASN A 11 -4.58 -9.86 -2.00
CA ASN A 11 -5.62 -9.34 -1.10
C ASN A 11 -5.06 -8.36 -0.08
N THR A 12 -3.87 -8.64 0.47
CA THR A 12 -3.21 -7.76 1.44
C THR A 12 -2.87 -6.41 0.81
N LEU A 13 -2.27 -6.41 -0.38
CA LEU A 13 -1.98 -5.17 -1.12
C LEU A 13 -3.26 -4.39 -1.45
N ASP A 14 -4.33 -5.06 -1.89
CA ASP A 14 -5.62 -4.42 -2.18
C ASP A 14 -6.21 -3.71 -0.96
N ILE A 15 -6.15 -4.36 0.21
CA ILE A 15 -6.61 -3.80 1.48
C ILE A 15 -5.77 -2.59 1.89
N HIS A 16 -4.44 -2.73 1.85
CA HIS A 16 -3.53 -1.63 2.21
C HIS A 16 -3.73 -0.40 1.33
N VAL A 17 -3.83 -0.59 0.02
CA VAL A 17 -4.08 0.50 -0.93
C VAL A 17 -5.44 1.14 -0.70
N SER A 18 -6.47 0.35 -0.41
CA SER A 18 -7.80 0.86 -0.08
C SER A 18 -7.79 1.72 1.18
N GLN A 19 -7.05 1.30 2.21
CA GLN A 19 -6.92 2.05 3.46
C GLN A 19 -6.14 3.36 3.25
N MET A 20 -5.03 3.34 2.51
CA MET A 20 -4.28 4.57 2.18
C MET A 20 -5.11 5.55 1.35
N THR A 21 -5.93 5.05 0.43
CA THR A 21 -6.91 5.87 -0.30
C THR A 21 -7.93 6.50 0.65
N GLY A 22 -8.35 5.77 1.69
CA GLY A 22 -9.21 6.30 2.75
C GLY A 22 -8.53 7.40 3.57
N PHE A 23 -7.24 7.25 3.89
CA PHE A 23 -6.48 8.27 4.61
C PHE A 23 -6.39 9.58 3.83
N LEU A 24 -6.20 9.52 2.50
CA LEU A 24 -6.19 10.70 1.62
C LEU A 24 -7.50 11.51 1.63
N GLN A 25 -8.63 10.90 2.02
CA GLN A 25 -9.93 11.58 2.02
C GLN A 25 -10.25 12.27 3.35
N ASP A 26 -9.43 12.07 4.37
CA ASP A 26 -9.69 12.51 5.72
C ASP A 26 -8.59 13.47 6.19
N ALA A 27 -8.97 14.74 6.34
CA ALA A 27 -8.07 15.84 6.71
C ALA A 27 -7.29 15.61 8.02
N ARG A 28 -7.73 14.68 8.88
CA ARG A 28 -7.01 14.30 10.10
C ARG A 28 -5.66 13.64 9.80
N TYR A 29 -5.49 13.07 8.61
CA TYR A 29 -4.29 12.36 8.20
C TYR A 29 -3.45 13.12 7.17
N ASP A 30 -3.81 14.37 6.82
CA ASP A 30 -3.09 15.18 5.82
C ASP A 30 -1.58 15.23 6.11
N TYR A 31 -1.20 15.38 7.37
CA TYR A 31 0.21 15.42 7.76
C TYR A 31 0.96 14.12 7.44
N LEU A 32 0.31 12.94 7.58
CA LEU A 32 0.90 11.66 7.21
C LEU A 32 1.01 11.56 5.69
N MET A 33 -0.03 12.00 4.97
CA MET A 33 -0.02 11.94 3.52
C MET A 33 1.10 12.83 2.94
N GLU A 34 1.32 14.00 3.52
CA GLU A 34 2.46 14.86 3.19
C GLU A 34 3.82 14.23 3.54
N GLU A 35 3.96 13.65 4.74
CA GLU A 35 5.21 13.02 5.20
C GLU A 35 5.64 11.84 4.32
N TYR A 36 4.69 11.04 3.87
CA TYR A 36 4.93 9.88 3.02
C TYR A 36 4.78 10.17 1.51
N GLU A 37 4.64 11.46 1.13
CA GLU A 37 4.46 11.91 -0.25
C GLU A 37 3.32 11.18 -0.98
N LEU A 38 2.27 10.83 -0.25
CA LEU A 38 1.10 10.14 -0.80
C LEU A 38 0.14 11.12 -1.43
N ASP A 39 -0.22 10.84 -2.68
CA ASP A 39 -1.27 11.53 -3.40
C ASP A 39 -2.21 10.56 -4.12
N SER A 40 -3.26 11.12 -4.73
CA SER A 40 -4.23 10.32 -5.47
C SER A 40 -3.62 9.54 -6.63
N THR A 41 -2.58 10.07 -7.28
CA THR A 41 -1.90 9.42 -8.42
C THR A 41 -1.14 8.19 -7.94
N GLN A 42 -0.42 8.31 -6.82
CA GLN A 42 0.33 7.22 -6.22
C GLN A 42 -0.61 6.09 -5.78
N CYS A 43 -1.72 6.41 -5.12
CA CYS A 43 -2.71 5.40 -4.74
C CYS A 43 -3.37 4.73 -5.96
N LEU A 44 -3.65 5.47 -7.04
CA LEU A 44 -4.18 4.88 -8.28
C LEU A 44 -3.17 3.95 -8.96
N LEU A 45 -1.89 4.30 -8.98
CA LEU A 45 -0.82 3.43 -9.47
C LEU A 45 -0.77 2.13 -8.66
N TRP A 46 -0.77 2.22 -7.34
CA TRP A 46 -0.72 1.05 -6.46
C TRP A 46 -1.96 0.17 -6.58
N TRP A 47 -3.12 0.78 -6.79
CA TRP A 47 -4.36 0.05 -7.08
C TRP A 47 -4.23 -0.73 -8.39
N GLU A 48 -3.73 -0.09 -9.44
CA GLU A 48 -3.47 -0.78 -10.71
C GLU A 48 -2.45 -1.92 -10.56
N ILE A 49 -1.44 -1.76 -9.70
CA ILE A 49 -0.48 -2.84 -9.39
C ILE A 49 -1.19 -4.02 -8.73
N SER A 50 -1.98 -3.81 -7.67
CA SER A 50 -2.78 -4.88 -7.04
C SER A 50 -3.63 -5.62 -8.07
N GLN A 51 -4.34 -4.88 -8.93
CA GLN A 51 -5.17 -5.46 -9.98
C GLN A 51 -4.36 -6.21 -11.04
N LEU A 52 -3.17 -5.72 -11.39
CA LEU A 52 -2.28 -6.38 -12.34
C LEU A 52 -1.83 -7.74 -11.81
N LEU A 53 -1.47 -7.82 -10.52
CA LEU A 53 -1.11 -9.07 -9.88
C LEU A 53 -2.28 -10.05 -9.84
N ALA A 54 -3.50 -9.56 -9.59
CA ALA A 54 -4.72 -10.37 -9.64
C ALA A 54 -4.96 -10.95 -11.05
N GLU A 55 -4.73 -10.18 -12.12
CA GLU A 55 -4.85 -10.66 -13.50
C GLU A 55 -3.80 -11.72 -13.84
N ILE A 56 -2.59 -11.58 -13.30
CA ILE A 56 -1.55 -12.61 -13.43
C ILE A 56 -2.03 -13.88 -12.74
N LEU A 57 -2.40 -13.82 -11.45
CA LEU A 57 -2.89 -14.99 -10.70
C LEU A 57 -4.11 -15.65 -11.34
N GLN A 58 -5.03 -14.87 -11.90
CA GLN A 58 -6.19 -15.39 -12.61
C GLN A 58 -5.77 -16.26 -13.82
N SER A 59 -4.65 -15.95 -14.47
CA SER A 59 -4.10 -16.74 -15.58
C SER A 59 -3.53 -18.10 -15.12
N TYR A 60 -3.38 -18.28 -13.80
CA TYR A 60 -2.91 -19.50 -13.14
C TYR A 60 -3.96 -20.06 -12.17
N ASP A 61 -5.25 -19.83 -12.44
CA ASP A 61 -6.37 -20.33 -11.62
C ASP A 61 -6.28 -19.97 -10.12
N PHE A 62 -5.64 -18.85 -9.82
CA PHE A 62 -5.35 -18.37 -8.45
C PHE A 62 -4.45 -19.30 -7.62
N GLU A 63 -3.73 -20.23 -8.25
CA GLU A 63 -2.69 -21.00 -7.59
C GLU A 63 -1.48 -20.13 -7.25
N GLU A 64 -0.77 -20.48 -6.17
CA GLU A 64 0.48 -19.82 -5.82
C GLU A 64 1.54 -20.12 -6.88
N VAL A 65 2.19 -19.07 -7.38
CA VAL A 65 3.16 -19.14 -8.46
C VAL A 65 4.40 -18.33 -8.13
N SER A 66 5.55 -18.82 -8.60
CA SER A 66 6.84 -18.14 -8.42
C SER A 66 7.50 -17.90 -9.76
N PHE A 67 8.02 -16.69 -9.94
CA PHE A 67 8.68 -16.25 -11.15
C PHE A 67 10.09 -15.77 -10.84
N ASP A 68 11.01 -15.95 -11.78
CA ASP A 68 12.13 -15.03 -11.86
C ASP A 68 11.65 -13.66 -12.38
N GLU A 69 12.46 -12.62 -12.15
CA GLU A 69 12.10 -11.24 -12.50
C GLU A 69 11.81 -11.04 -14.00
N ALA A 70 12.49 -11.78 -14.88
CA ALA A 70 12.27 -11.66 -16.32
C ALA A 70 10.96 -12.32 -16.77
N ASN A 71 10.62 -13.48 -16.21
CA ASN A 71 9.35 -14.16 -16.45
C ASN A 71 8.18 -13.38 -15.85
N PHE A 72 8.36 -12.80 -14.66
CA PHE A 72 7.36 -11.91 -14.06
C PHE A 72 7.07 -10.70 -14.96
N GLY A 73 8.11 -10.03 -15.46
CA GLY A 73 7.95 -8.92 -16.40
C GLY A 73 7.34 -9.33 -17.74
N LEU A 74 7.54 -10.57 -18.19
CA LEU A 74 6.87 -11.10 -19.37
C LEU A 74 5.36 -11.27 -19.15
N GLU A 75 4.93 -11.80 -18.00
CA GLU A 75 3.50 -11.91 -17.68
C GLU A 75 2.83 -10.54 -17.61
N ILE A 76 3.50 -9.57 -16.97
CA ILE A 76 3.04 -8.16 -16.96
C ILE A 76 2.84 -7.64 -18.39
N LYS A 77 3.83 -7.82 -19.28
CA LYS A 77 3.69 -7.38 -20.68
C LYS A 77 2.50 -8.02 -21.39
N LYS A 78 2.25 -9.31 -21.18
CA LYS A 78 1.11 -10.00 -21.81
C LYS A 78 -0.21 -9.37 -21.37
N ILE A 79 -0.37 -9.13 -20.07
CA ILE A 79 -1.57 -8.47 -19.54
C ILE A 79 -1.71 -7.05 -20.10
N LEU A 80 -0.63 -6.25 -20.07
CA LEU A 80 -0.66 -4.88 -20.59
C LEU A 80 -0.97 -4.83 -22.10
N ALA A 81 -0.49 -5.79 -22.89
CA ALA A 81 -0.80 -5.86 -24.32
C ALA A 81 -2.30 -6.07 -24.61
N ILE A 82 -3.01 -6.76 -23.71
CA ILE A 82 -4.45 -7.08 -23.86
C ILE A 82 -5.32 -6.03 -23.18
N LYS A 83 -4.89 -5.52 -22.01
CA LYS A 83 -5.70 -4.72 -21.09
C LYS A 83 -5.13 -3.32 -20.84
N ALA A 84 -4.33 -2.78 -21.76
CA ALA A 84 -3.65 -1.48 -21.60
C ALA A 84 -4.50 -0.35 -21.00
N LYS A 85 -5.77 -0.24 -21.40
CA LYS A 85 -6.68 0.82 -20.91
C LYS A 85 -6.99 0.74 -19.41
N LYS A 86 -6.86 -0.44 -18.80
CA LYS A 86 -7.06 -0.68 -17.36
C LYS A 86 -5.83 -0.29 -16.53
N PHE A 87 -4.66 -0.18 -17.16
CA PHE A 87 -3.36 -0.07 -16.51
C PHE A 87 -2.61 1.18 -16.96
N THR A 88 -3.27 2.34 -16.90
CA THR A 88 -2.74 3.60 -17.42
C THR A 88 -1.57 4.09 -16.58
N TYR A 89 -1.69 4.06 -15.26
CA TYR A 89 -0.64 4.50 -14.34
C TYR A 89 0.56 3.56 -14.33
N VAL A 90 0.33 2.24 -14.41
CA VAL A 90 1.42 1.26 -14.58
C VAL A 90 2.18 1.51 -15.88
N ILE A 91 1.48 1.76 -16.98
CA ILE A 91 2.13 2.08 -18.26
C ILE A 91 2.96 3.37 -18.14
N GLN A 92 2.43 4.41 -17.49
CA GLN A 92 3.17 5.65 -17.25
C GLN A 92 4.43 5.42 -16.42
N LEU A 93 4.35 4.63 -15.34
CA LEU A 93 5.51 4.25 -14.53
C LEU A 93 6.60 3.57 -15.38
N LEU A 94 6.22 2.58 -16.20
CA LEU A 94 7.17 1.86 -17.05
C LEU A 94 7.76 2.74 -18.17
N GLN A 95 7.01 3.74 -18.64
CA GLN A 95 7.51 4.73 -19.60
C GLN A 95 8.52 5.69 -18.96
N GLN A 96 8.26 6.15 -17.75
CA GLN A 96 9.17 7.04 -17.00
C GLN A 96 10.54 6.38 -16.76
N HIS A 97 10.57 5.06 -16.58
CA HIS A 97 11.79 4.29 -16.39
C HIS A 97 12.46 3.85 -17.72
N ASP A 98 11.84 4.09 -18.88
CA ASP A 98 12.28 3.62 -20.20
C ASP A 98 12.49 2.09 -20.27
N VAL A 99 11.54 1.32 -19.72
CA VAL A 99 11.68 -0.14 -19.56
C VAL A 99 10.69 -0.97 -20.37
N LEU A 100 9.78 -0.35 -21.13
CA LEU A 100 8.69 -1.05 -21.85
C LEU A 100 9.16 -2.21 -22.75
N HIS A 101 10.41 -2.22 -23.19
CA HIS A 101 10.97 -3.26 -24.05
C HIS A 101 11.80 -4.32 -23.31
N ASP A 102 12.07 -4.16 -22.02
CA ASP A 102 12.94 -5.04 -21.22
C ASP A 102 12.16 -5.77 -20.12
N ASN A 103 11.96 -7.07 -20.28
CA ASN A 103 11.17 -7.87 -19.33
C ASN A 103 11.79 -7.87 -17.92
N LEU A 104 13.12 -7.97 -17.83
CA LEU A 104 13.80 -8.02 -16.53
C LEU A 104 13.57 -6.72 -15.76
N LYS A 105 13.71 -5.58 -16.46
CA LYS A 105 13.51 -4.28 -15.82
C LYS A 105 12.05 -4.03 -15.44
N ILE A 106 11.09 -4.43 -16.27
CA ILE A 106 9.66 -4.35 -15.92
C ILE A 106 9.39 -5.14 -14.64
N GLY A 107 9.86 -6.38 -14.56
CA GLY A 107 9.66 -7.21 -13.38
C GLY A 107 10.25 -6.58 -12.13
N LYS A 108 11.44 -5.98 -12.23
CA LYS A 108 12.06 -5.24 -11.12
C LYS A 108 11.26 -4.03 -10.68
N VAL A 109 10.85 -3.15 -11.62
CA VAL A 109 10.11 -1.93 -11.29
C VAL A 109 8.78 -2.26 -10.60
N ILE A 110 8.04 -3.24 -11.09
CA ILE A 110 6.76 -3.62 -10.45
C ILE A 110 7.00 -4.27 -9.09
N LYS A 111 8.04 -5.10 -8.95
CA LYS A 111 8.40 -5.69 -7.67
C LYS A 111 8.79 -4.62 -6.65
N GLU A 112 9.64 -3.68 -7.02
CA GLU A 112 10.05 -2.56 -6.15
C GLU A 112 8.83 -1.75 -5.71
N ALA A 113 7.90 -1.47 -6.61
CA ALA A 113 6.66 -0.78 -6.27
C ALA A 113 5.74 -1.61 -5.33
N MET A 114 5.75 -2.94 -5.41
CA MET A 114 5.05 -3.80 -4.43
C MET A 114 5.68 -3.69 -3.04
N ASP A 115 7.01 -3.76 -2.98
CA ASP A 115 7.76 -3.65 -1.72
C ASP A 115 7.53 -2.25 -1.08
N ASP A 116 7.45 -1.19 -1.90
CA ASP A 116 7.16 0.18 -1.45
C ASP A 116 5.75 0.32 -0.84
N ILE A 117 4.72 -0.31 -1.44
CA ILE A 117 3.36 -0.31 -0.91
C ILE A 117 3.35 -0.84 0.53
N GLU A 118 3.98 -1.99 0.75
CA GLU A 118 4.02 -2.62 2.06
C GLU A 118 4.81 -1.79 3.07
N ALA A 119 5.97 -1.27 2.67
CA ALA A 119 6.84 -0.49 3.54
C ALA A 119 6.17 0.81 3.99
N ILE A 120 5.51 1.52 3.08
CA ILE A 120 4.83 2.78 3.39
C ILE A 120 3.61 2.51 4.26
N TYR A 121 2.78 1.52 3.92
CA TYR A 121 1.62 1.18 4.73
C TYR A 121 2.01 0.82 6.18
N GLN A 122 3.03 -0.03 6.37
CA GLN A 122 3.51 -0.40 7.70
C GLN A 122 4.03 0.80 8.50
N SER A 123 4.65 1.77 7.81
CA SER A 123 5.16 2.99 8.45
C SER A 123 4.00 3.88 8.93
N ILE A 124 2.97 4.07 8.09
CA ILE A 124 1.75 4.77 8.45
C ILE A 124 1.04 4.11 9.63
N GLU A 125 0.85 2.79 9.59
CA GLU A 125 0.19 2.03 10.66
C GLU A 125 0.92 2.20 12.01
N LYS A 126 2.25 2.18 11.98
CA LYS A 126 3.10 2.40 13.15
C LYS A 126 2.91 3.80 13.74
N ASP A 127 2.83 4.83 12.90
CA ASP A 127 2.67 6.21 13.38
C ASP A 127 1.25 6.48 13.88
N LEU A 128 0.23 5.95 13.21
CA LEU A 128 -1.15 5.97 13.69
C LEU A 128 -1.26 5.31 15.08
N SER A 129 -0.59 4.17 15.27
CA SER A 129 -0.59 3.45 16.55
C SER A 129 0.06 4.28 17.67
N LYS A 130 1.14 5.01 17.38
CA LYS A 130 1.77 5.93 18.35
C LYS A 130 0.84 7.07 18.73
N LEU A 131 0.14 7.67 17.76
CA LEU A 131 -0.81 8.75 18.03
C LEU A 131 -1.95 8.29 18.95
N LEU A 132 -2.57 7.16 18.61
CA LEU A 132 -3.69 6.61 19.38
C LEU A 132 -3.27 6.21 20.79
N THR A 133 -2.07 5.64 20.95
CA THR A 133 -1.53 5.31 22.28
C THR A 133 -1.25 6.56 23.09
N SER A 134 -0.70 7.60 22.46
CA SER A 134 -0.43 8.89 23.10
C SER A 134 -1.72 9.57 23.56
N GLN A 135 -2.76 9.56 22.74
CA GLN A 135 -4.08 10.10 23.10
C GLN A 135 -4.72 9.36 24.27
N LYS A 136 -4.71 8.03 24.27
CA LYS A 136 -5.24 7.24 25.38
C LYS A 136 -4.50 7.52 26.69
N LYS A 137 -3.18 7.68 26.61
CA LYS A 137 -2.35 7.99 27.79
C LYS A 137 -2.62 9.39 28.34
N ILE A 138 -2.87 10.37 27.46
CA ILE A 138 -3.28 11.72 27.87
C ILE A 138 -4.67 11.67 28.53
N GLN A 139 -5.62 10.94 27.94
CA GLN A 139 -6.96 10.78 28.51
C GLN A 139 -6.93 10.13 29.90
N SER A 140 -6.15 9.06 30.09
CA SER A 140 -6.04 8.41 31.40
C SER A 140 -5.40 9.31 32.46
N MET A 141 -4.42 10.14 32.11
CA MET A 141 -3.83 11.11 33.04
C MET A 141 -4.83 12.20 33.43
N VAL A 142 -5.63 12.66 32.48
CA VAL A 142 -6.69 13.65 32.74
C VAL A 142 -7.79 13.05 33.61
N GLU A 143 -8.20 11.81 33.38
CA GLU A 143 -9.18 11.09 34.22
C GLU A 143 -8.66 10.85 35.64
N GLU A 144 -7.37 10.48 35.80
CA GLU A 144 -6.73 10.35 37.12
C GLU A 144 -6.66 11.68 37.87
N ASP A 145 -6.39 12.81 37.20
CA ASP A 145 -6.37 14.13 37.82
C ASP A 145 -7.78 14.57 38.31
N TYR A 146 -8.85 14.20 37.60
CA TYR A 146 -10.23 14.46 38.04
C TYR A 146 -10.69 13.58 39.22
N GLU A 147 -10.19 12.34 39.33
CA GLU A 147 -10.47 11.48 40.49
C GLU A 147 -9.78 11.97 41.78
N ILE A 148 -8.72 12.79 41.67
CA ILE A 148 -7.99 13.34 42.82
C ILE A 148 -8.66 14.62 43.36
N GLU A 149 -9.40 15.37 42.54
CA GLU A 149 -10.10 16.61 42.96
C GLU A 149 -11.44 16.37 43.69
N GLU A 150 -11.97 15.14 43.76
CA GLU A 150 -13.23 14.82 44.48
C GLU A 150 -13.04 14.44 45.98
N ILE A 151 -11.87 14.69 46.59
CA ILE A 151 -11.62 14.40 48.02
C ILE A 151 -11.14 15.64 48.78
N GLU A 152 -11.86 16.75 48.74
CA GLU A 152 -11.86 17.75 49.82
C GLU A 152 -13.27 18.37 49.88
N ASP A 153 -14.12 17.84 50.76
CA ASP A 153 -15.15 18.59 51.52
C ASP A 153 -16.12 17.62 52.24
N GLU A 154 -15.68 16.95 53.30
CA GLU A 154 -16.58 16.54 54.40
C GLU A 154 -15.87 16.71 55.76
N ASP A 155 -16.19 17.83 56.40
CA ASP A 155 -16.23 18.20 57.84
C ASP A 155 -15.29 17.52 58.88
#